data_AF-A0A0L0CJT0-F1
#
_entry.id   AF-A0A0L0CJT0-F1
#
_cell.length_a   1.000
_cell.length_b   1.000
_cell.length_c   1.000
_cell.angle_alpha   90.00
_cell.angle_beta   90.00
_cell.angle_gamma   90.00
#
_symmetry.space_group_name_H-M   'P 1'
#
loop_
_entity.id
_entity.type
_entity.pdbx_description
1 polymer ?
#
loop_
_entity_poly.entity_id
_entity_poly.type
_entity_poly.pdbx_seq_one_letter_code
_entity_poly.pdbx_strand_id
1 'polypeptide(L)'
;MNSETTANPTPAAAENLNTPSNTCPSTSNTQQNDSDNGEQIINWVEEASAIIKDVRTHVAEIDISKTLPSNESHIYLNIRTFEGAAYCVHVSSLGFRIVSELYDTIDSDKAEIDEEEEVFETPYALLDKISPRYVESFGNQLCKQLLQLQQMRTEFNEEDEEGLEEEDEEEDHQQNNTKTLV
;
A
#
# COMPACT_ATOMS: atom_id res chain seq x y z
N MET A 1 -26.21 -49.10 -59.49
CA MET A 1 -26.19 -50.57 -59.38
C MET A 1 -25.59 -50.92 -58.02
N ASN A 2 -26.34 -51.64 -57.18
CA ASN A 2 -25.90 -52.61 -56.16
C ASN A 2 -24.95 -52.10 -55.04
N SER A 3 -25.13 -52.38 -53.74
CA SER A 3 -26.24 -52.98 -52.96
C SER A 3 -26.03 -52.71 -51.44
N GLU A 4 -27.14 -52.75 -50.68
CA GLU A 4 -27.40 -53.39 -49.35
C GLU A 4 -26.25 -54.12 -48.58
N THR A 5 -26.26 -54.41 -47.25
CA THR A 5 -27.31 -54.58 -46.20
C THR A 5 -26.63 -54.70 -44.79
N THR A 6 -27.16 -54.49 -43.56
CA THR A 6 -28.30 -53.75 -42.93
C THR A 6 -28.12 -53.75 -41.38
N ALA A 7 -28.78 -52.80 -40.68
CA ALA A 7 -29.40 -52.91 -39.33
C ALA A 7 -28.60 -52.76 -37.99
N ASN A 8 -29.32 -52.15 -37.02
CA ASN A 8 -29.12 -52.09 -35.56
C ASN A 8 -29.79 -53.34 -34.87
N PRO A 9 -30.09 -53.46 -33.54
CA PRO A 9 -29.88 -52.56 -32.37
C PRO A 9 -29.42 -53.23 -31.02
N THR A 10 -29.51 -52.43 -29.94
CA THR A 10 -29.52 -52.57 -28.44
C THR A 10 -30.03 -53.91 -27.81
N PRO A 11 -30.09 -54.17 -26.45
CA PRO A 11 -30.25 -53.26 -25.28
C PRO A 11 -29.53 -53.64 -23.94
N ALA A 12 -29.97 -53.02 -22.81
CA ALA A 12 -29.74 -53.37 -21.38
C ALA A 12 -28.33 -53.07 -20.78
N ALA A 13 -28.12 -52.76 -19.49
CA ALA A 13 -28.96 -52.42 -18.31
C ALA A 13 -28.04 -51.92 -17.15
N ALA A 14 -28.46 -51.34 -16.00
CA ALA A 14 -29.63 -50.51 -15.59
C ALA A 14 -29.45 -50.04 -14.12
N GLU A 15 -30.39 -49.23 -13.58
CA GLU A 15 -30.76 -49.08 -12.13
C GLU A 15 -29.73 -48.48 -11.10
N ASN A 16 -29.99 -47.29 -10.51
CA ASN A 16 -30.70 -46.99 -9.23
C ASN A 16 -29.76 -46.88 -7.98
N LEU A 17 -29.95 -46.04 -6.93
CA LEU A 17 -30.99 -45.05 -6.55
C LEU A 17 -30.38 -43.74 -5.99
N ASN A 18 -31.19 -42.67 -5.86
CA ASN A 18 -30.96 -41.54 -4.93
C ASN A 18 -31.58 -41.81 -3.55
N THR A 19 -30.93 -41.38 -2.44
CA THR A 19 -31.54 -40.57 -1.34
C THR A 19 -30.51 -40.23 -0.23
N PRO A 20 -30.71 -39.15 0.58
CA PRO A 20 -29.70 -38.61 1.52
C PRO A 20 -30.00 -38.87 3.01
N SER A 21 -29.02 -38.63 3.91
CA SER A 21 -29.15 -37.80 5.16
C SER A 21 -27.98 -37.93 6.18
N ASN A 22 -27.81 -36.89 7.01
CA ASN A 22 -27.30 -36.86 8.40
C ASN A 22 -25.79 -36.96 8.77
N THR A 23 -25.13 -35.79 8.82
CA THR A 23 -24.75 -35.07 10.08
C THR A 23 -23.79 -35.68 11.14
N CYS A 24 -22.58 -35.10 11.20
CA CYS A 24 -21.71 -34.87 12.38
C CYS A 24 -21.10 -36.11 13.12
N PRO A 25 -20.29 -35.93 14.20
CA PRO A 25 -18.85 -35.66 14.03
C PRO A 25 -17.92 -36.52 14.93
N SER A 26 -16.64 -36.64 14.60
CA SER A 26 -15.52 -36.61 15.58
C SER A 26 -14.13 -36.78 14.96
N THR A 27 -13.20 -36.01 15.52
CA THR A 27 -11.74 -36.06 15.42
C THR A 27 -11.14 -37.47 15.37
N SER A 28 -10.18 -37.70 14.47
CA SER A 28 -9.15 -38.75 14.58
C SER A 28 -7.92 -38.32 13.80
N ASN A 29 -6.76 -38.33 14.46
CA ASN A 29 -5.51 -37.76 13.95
C ASN A 29 -5.04 -38.43 12.64
N THR A 30 -4.59 -37.61 11.70
CA THR A 30 -3.52 -37.98 10.76
C THR A 30 -2.47 -36.88 10.83
N GLN A 31 -1.26 -37.22 11.25
CA GLN A 31 -0.11 -36.32 11.19
C GLN A 31 0.33 -36.22 9.73
N GLN A 32 0.07 -35.08 9.08
CA GLN A 32 0.84 -34.63 7.93
C GLN A 32 1.82 -33.57 8.44
N ASN A 33 3.07 -33.66 8.01
CA ASN A 33 4.13 -32.81 8.53
C ASN A 33 4.06 -31.46 7.83
N ASP A 34 3.66 -30.42 8.55
CA ASP A 34 3.83 -29.03 8.12
C ASP A 34 5.32 -28.70 8.10
N SER A 35 5.98 -29.04 6.99
CA SER A 35 7.31 -28.53 6.66
C SER A 35 7.16 -27.08 6.23
N ASP A 36 7.08 -26.20 7.22
CA ASP A 36 7.09 -24.75 7.05
C ASP A 36 8.40 -24.31 6.37
N ASN A 37 8.31 -24.22 5.04
CA ASN A 37 9.21 -23.46 4.20
C ASN A 37 8.36 -22.37 3.53
N GLY A 38 7.70 -21.55 4.37
CA GLY A 38 6.69 -20.57 3.99
C GLY A 38 7.22 -19.46 3.08
N GLU A 39 7.29 -19.73 1.79
CA GLU A 39 7.37 -18.72 0.74
C GLU A 39 6.10 -17.84 0.81
N GLN A 40 6.26 -16.61 1.29
CA GLN A 40 5.15 -15.67 1.41
C GLN A 40 4.72 -15.22 0.01
N ILE A 41 3.55 -15.69 -0.42
CA ILE A 41 2.95 -15.31 -1.71
C ILE A 41 2.64 -13.81 -1.66
N ILE A 42 3.39 -13.03 -2.43
CA ILE A 42 3.29 -11.58 -2.46
C ILE A 42 1.95 -11.18 -3.11
N ASN A 43 1.08 -10.50 -2.34
CA ASN A 43 -0.11 -9.89 -2.91
C ASN A 43 0.24 -8.56 -3.58
N TRP A 44 0.56 -8.60 -4.88
CA TRP A 44 0.92 -7.42 -5.66
C TRP A 44 -0.11 -6.28 -5.64
N VAL A 45 -1.38 -6.56 -5.35
CA VAL A 45 -2.42 -5.52 -5.19
C VAL A 45 -2.26 -4.77 -3.86
N GLU A 46 -1.85 -5.44 -2.79
CA GLU A 46 -1.52 -4.82 -1.50
C GLU A 46 -0.20 -4.06 -1.59
N GLU A 47 0.84 -4.64 -2.20
CA GLU A 47 2.11 -3.95 -2.46
C GLU A 47 1.92 -2.68 -3.30
N ALA A 48 1.18 -2.78 -4.42
CA ALA A 48 0.83 -1.62 -5.23
C ALA A 48 0.07 -0.55 -4.42
N SER A 49 -0.84 -0.96 -3.53
CA SER A 49 -1.59 -0.04 -2.66
C SER A 49 -0.69 0.63 -1.62
N ALA A 50 0.32 -0.08 -1.10
CA ALA A 50 1.34 0.48 -0.20
C ALA A 50 2.24 1.48 -0.93
N ILE A 51 2.79 1.10 -2.09
CA ILE A 51 3.60 1.96 -2.97
C ILE A 51 2.85 3.25 -3.33
N ILE A 52 1.59 3.11 -3.80
CA ILE A 52 0.71 4.25 -4.09
C ILE A 52 0.59 5.15 -2.87
N LYS A 53 0.24 4.61 -1.70
CA LYS A 53 0.06 5.39 -0.47
C LYS A 53 1.32 6.18 -0.09
N ASP A 54 2.50 5.58 -0.26
CA ASP A 54 3.78 6.15 0.14
C ASP A 54 4.22 7.31 -0.78
N VAL A 55 4.11 7.15 -2.11
CA VAL A 55 4.61 8.16 -3.06
C VAL A 55 3.56 9.16 -3.58
N ARG A 56 2.26 8.99 -3.29
CA ARG A 56 1.16 9.83 -3.83
C ARG A 56 1.28 11.32 -3.53
N THR A 57 2.03 11.73 -2.49
CA THR A 57 2.33 13.16 -2.21
C THR A 57 3.40 13.77 -3.11
N HIS A 58 4.13 12.95 -3.87
CA HIS A 58 5.31 13.35 -4.64
C HIS A 58 5.15 13.19 -6.16
N VAL A 59 3.92 12.90 -6.61
CA VAL A 59 3.49 12.78 -8.01
C VAL A 59 2.14 13.47 -8.21
N ALA A 60 1.78 13.79 -9.46
CA ALA A 60 0.48 14.39 -9.78
C ALA A 60 -0.66 13.36 -9.77
N GLU A 61 -0.38 12.13 -10.19
CA GLU A 61 -1.33 11.01 -10.25
C GLU A 61 -0.55 9.69 -10.14
N ILE A 62 -1.06 8.72 -9.37
CA ILE A 62 -0.56 7.34 -9.38
C ILE A 62 -1.68 6.37 -8.99
N ASP A 63 -1.91 5.39 -9.86
CA ASP A 63 -2.95 4.36 -9.72
C ASP A 63 -2.54 3.07 -10.45
N ILE A 64 -3.16 1.93 -10.10
CA ILE A 64 -2.95 0.64 -10.76
C ILE A 64 -3.53 0.68 -12.19
N SER A 65 -2.84 0.03 -13.15
CA SER A 65 -3.33 -0.15 -14.51
C SER A 65 -4.68 -0.89 -14.52
N LYS A 66 -5.62 -0.42 -15.35
CA LYS A 66 -6.97 -1.01 -15.47
C LYS A 66 -7.11 -1.89 -16.72
N THR A 67 -6.08 -1.89 -17.56
CA THR A 67 -6.08 -2.52 -18.89
C THR A 67 -5.02 -3.62 -19.00
N LEU A 68 -3.86 -3.46 -18.37
CA LEU A 68 -2.80 -4.48 -18.37
C LEU A 68 -3.09 -5.55 -17.30
N PRO A 69 -2.88 -6.84 -17.60
CA PRO A 69 -3.14 -7.92 -16.65
C PRO A 69 -2.13 -7.89 -15.50
N SER A 70 -2.62 -8.00 -14.27
CA SER A 70 -1.79 -8.25 -13.08
C SER A 70 -1.79 -9.74 -12.75
N ASN A 71 -0.71 -10.27 -12.16
CA ASN A 71 -0.58 -11.68 -11.81
C ASN A 71 0.17 -11.89 -10.48
N GLU A 72 0.52 -13.13 -10.15
CA GLU A 72 1.20 -13.52 -8.90
C GLU A 72 2.69 -13.13 -8.86
N SER A 73 3.24 -12.53 -9.94
CA SER A 73 4.66 -12.15 -10.08
C SER A 73 4.89 -10.67 -10.43
N HIS A 74 3.87 -9.97 -10.95
CA HIS A 74 3.96 -8.55 -11.28
C HIS A 74 2.61 -7.83 -11.34
N ILE A 75 2.69 -6.50 -11.27
CA ILE A 75 1.58 -5.55 -11.44
C ILE A 75 2.07 -4.32 -12.21
N TYR A 76 1.15 -3.61 -12.87
CA TYR A 76 1.45 -2.38 -13.62
C TYR A 76 0.89 -1.16 -12.91
N LEU A 77 1.72 -0.13 -12.74
CA LEU A 77 1.34 1.17 -12.20
C LEU A 77 1.40 2.24 -13.29
N ASN A 78 0.41 3.12 -13.33
CA ASN A 78 0.44 4.34 -14.13
C ASN A 78 0.84 5.51 -13.24
N ILE A 79 1.83 6.31 -13.66
CA ILE A 79 2.35 7.46 -12.89
C ILE A 79 2.32 8.71 -13.78
N ARG A 80 1.79 9.83 -13.27
CA ARG A 80 2.02 11.16 -13.84
C ARG A 80 2.84 12.02 -12.90
N THR A 81 3.98 12.53 -13.36
CA THR A 81 4.84 13.42 -12.57
C THR A 81 4.25 14.84 -12.50
N PHE A 82 4.80 15.72 -11.65
CA PHE A 82 4.32 17.11 -11.57
C PHE A 82 4.63 17.94 -12.83
N GLU A 83 5.58 17.50 -13.65
CA GLU A 83 5.89 18.05 -14.97
C GLU A 83 4.79 17.73 -16.00
N GLY A 84 3.94 16.74 -15.72
CA GLY A 84 2.89 16.27 -16.63
C GLY A 84 3.31 15.10 -17.52
N ALA A 85 4.56 14.63 -17.41
CA ALA A 85 5.02 13.40 -18.04
C ALA A 85 4.27 12.20 -17.47
N ALA A 86 3.90 11.24 -18.32
CA ALA A 86 3.15 10.04 -17.98
C ALA A 86 4.01 8.80 -18.24
N TYR A 87 3.85 7.77 -17.43
CA TYR A 87 4.58 6.51 -17.54
C TYR A 87 3.69 5.33 -17.16
N CYS A 88 3.86 4.19 -17.83
CA CYS A 88 3.46 2.89 -17.32
C CYS A 88 4.70 2.15 -16.80
N VAL A 89 4.58 1.56 -15.61
CA VAL A 89 5.68 0.97 -14.85
C VAL A 89 5.32 -0.45 -14.47
N HIS A 90 6.14 -1.41 -14.90
CA HIS A 90 6.09 -2.80 -14.45
C HIS A 90 6.76 -2.91 -13.08
N VAL A 91 6.05 -3.46 -12.11
CA VAL A 91 6.50 -3.67 -10.73
C VAL A 91 6.50 -5.17 -10.45
N SER A 92 7.63 -5.70 -9.98
CA SER A 92 7.86 -7.13 -9.75
C SER A 92 8.92 -7.35 -8.67
N SER A 93 9.27 -8.60 -8.37
CA SER A 93 10.35 -8.93 -7.42
C SER A 93 11.75 -8.47 -7.84
N LEU A 94 11.94 -8.06 -9.11
CA LEU A 94 13.15 -7.40 -9.59
C LEU A 94 13.20 -5.89 -9.27
N GLY A 95 12.07 -5.30 -8.85
CA GLY A 95 11.90 -3.86 -8.68
C GLY A 95 10.98 -3.24 -9.74
N PHE A 96 11.25 -1.97 -10.07
CA PHE A 96 10.43 -1.08 -10.89
C PHE A 96 11.09 -0.84 -12.25
N ARG A 97 10.35 -1.01 -13.35
CA ARG A 97 10.85 -0.81 -14.72
C ARG A 97 9.84 0.00 -15.54
N ILE A 98 10.27 1.06 -16.22
CA ILE A 98 9.42 1.82 -17.14
C ILE A 98 9.18 0.97 -18.39
N VAL A 99 7.91 0.75 -18.76
CA VAL A 99 7.54 -0.04 -19.95
C VAL A 99 6.83 0.77 -21.03
N SER A 100 6.40 2.00 -20.75
CA SER A 100 5.91 2.95 -21.75
C SER A 100 5.89 4.40 -21.21
N GLU A 101 6.00 5.40 -22.10
CA GLU A 101 5.70 6.82 -21.80
C GLU A 101 4.19 7.16 -21.92
N LEU A 102 3.34 6.14 -22.04
CA LEU A 102 1.88 6.26 -22.04
C LEU A 102 1.29 5.32 -20.99
N TYR A 103 0.11 5.68 -20.47
CA TYR A 103 -0.65 4.85 -19.53
C TYR A 103 -1.20 3.59 -20.20
N ASP A 104 -1.31 2.51 -19.42
CA ASP A 104 -1.98 1.26 -19.83
C ASP A 104 -1.37 0.60 -21.10
N THR A 105 -0.13 0.93 -21.44
CA THR A 105 0.61 0.43 -22.61
C THR A 105 1.97 -0.15 -22.24
N ILE A 106 2.49 -1.00 -23.13
CA ILE A 106 3.85 -1.55 -23.11
C ILE A 106 4.41 -1.29 -24.51
N ASP A 107 5.54 -0.60 -24.60
CA ASP A 107 6.20 -0.29 -25.86
C ASP A 107 6.85 -1.56 -26.44
N SER A 108 6.94 -1.66 -27.78
CA SER A 108 7.28 -2.94 -28.42
C SER A 108 8.72 -3.40 -28.21
N ASP A 109 9.63 -2.48 -27.85
CA ASP A 109 10.99 -2.75 -27.38
C ASP A 109 11.06 -3.12 -25.89
N LYS A 110 9.96 -3.02 -25.13
CA LYS A 110 9.89 -3.23 -23.66
C LYS A 110 9.03 -4.43 -23.26
N ALA A 111 8.54 -5.17 -24.25
CA ALA A 111 7.66 -6.32 -24.07
C ALA A 111 8.37 -7.56 -23.49
N GLU A 112 9.66 -7.72 -23.77
CA GLU A 112 10.52 -8.73 -23.12
C GLU A 112 11.41 -8.05 -22.06
N ILE A 113 12.29 -8.81 -21.38
CA ILE A 113 13.20 -8.27 -20.36
C ILE A 113 14.64 -8.39 -20.86
N ASP A 114 15.15 -7.31 -21.45
CA ASP A 114 16.54 -7.20 -21.87
C ASP A 114 17.46 -6.86 -20.68
N GLU A 115 18.67 -7.43 -20.68
CA GLU A 115 19.69 -7.22 -19.63
C GLU A 115 20.20 -5.77 -19.55
N GLU A 116 19.89 -4.93 -20.56
CA GLU A 116 20.32 -3.53 -20.64
C GLU A 116 19.29 -2.52 -20.09
N GLU A 117 18.09 -2.94 -19.70
CA GLU A 117 17.06 -2.01 -19.21
C GLU A 117 17.25 -1.58 -17.74
N GLU A 118 17.01 -0.29 -17.47
CA GLU A 118 17.18 0.31 -16.16
C GLU A 118 16.04 -0.09 -15.20
N VAL A 119 16.34 -1.04 -14.31
CA VAL A 119 15.44 -1.46 -13.22
C VAL A 119 15.84 -0.76 -11.92
N PHE A 120 14.88 -0.11 -11.26
CA PHE A 120 15.06 0.64 -10.03
C PHE A 120 14.62 -0.21 -8.82
N GLU A 121 15.44 -0.26 -7.77
CA GLU A 121 15.16 -1.02 -6.54
C GLU A 121 13.94 -0.50 -5.77
N THR A 122 13.70 0.81 -5.81
CA THR A 122 12.65 1.49 -5.04
C THR A 122 11.86 2.47 -5.91
N PRO A 123 10.59 2.80 -5.59
CA PRO A 123 9.84 3.80 -6.34
C PRO A 123 10.47 5.19 -6.20
N TYR A 124 11.22 5.43 -5.12
CA TYR A 124 11.97 6.65 -4.89
C TYR A 124 13.15 6.82 -5.85
N ALA A 125 13.92 5.76 -6.13
CA ALA A 125 15.00 5.79 -7.10
C ALA A 125 14.49 6.01 -8.54
N LEU A 126 13.33 5.43 -8.88
CA LEU A 126 12.63 5.73 -10.12
C LEU A 126 12.21 7.21 -10.19
N LEU A 127 11.56 7.73 -9.14
CA LEU A 127 11.05 9.12 -9.12
C LEU A 127 12.16 10.17 -9.17
N ASP A 128 13.30 9.95 -8.52
CA ASP A 128 14.48 10.82 -8.63
C ASP A 128 14.99 10.92 -10.07
N LYS A 129 14.87 9.83 -10.85
CA LYS A 129 15.27 9.78 -12.27
C LYS A 129 14.26 10.43 -13.22
N ILE A 130 12.95 10.27 -13.00
CA ILE A 130 11.90 10.71 -13.96
C ILE A 130 11.21 12.03 -13.61
N SER A 131 11.30 12.52 -12.37
CA SER A 131 10.51 13.64 -11.87
C SER A 131 11.43 14.70 -11.24
N PRO A 132 11.92 15.70 -11.98
CA PRO A 132 12.78 16.74 -11.44
C PRO A 132 12.23 17.47 -10.20
N ARG A 133 10.90 17.60 -10.05
CA ARG A 133 10.24 18.14 -8.86
C ARG A 133 9.96 17.13 -7.74
N TYR A 134 10.30 15.84 -7.91
CA TYR A 134 10.25 14.86 -6.82
C TYR A 134 11.11 15.32 -5.63
N VAL A 135 12.37 15.70 -5.90
CA VAL A 135 13.33 16.17 -4.86
C VAL A 135 12.81 17.40 -4.13
N GLU A 136 12.23 18.36 -4.87
CA GLU A 136 11.60 19.55 -4.29
C GLU A 136 10.38 19.20 -3.42
N SER A 137 9.50 18.30 -3.90
CA SER A 137 8.31 17.87 -3.14
C SER A 137 8.69 17.10 -1.87
N PHE A 138 9.65 16.18 -1.97
CA PHE A 138 10.16 15.41 -0.83
C PHE A 138 10.83 16.32 0.22
N GLY A 139 11.71 17.22 -0.21
CA GLY A 139 12.34 18.21 0.68
C GLY A 139 11.31 19.11 1.38
N ASN A 140 10.33 19.63 0.63
CA ASN A 140 9.25 20.44 1.20
C ASN A 140 8.38 19.66 2.20
N GLN A 141 8.14 18.37 1.97
CA GLN A 141 7.40 17.53 2.91
C GLN A 141 8.22 17.27 4.18
N LEU A 142 9.51 16.95 4.05
CA LEU A 142 10.41 16.76 5.19
C LEU A 142 10.51 18.03 6.05
N CYS A 143 10.66 19.21 5.43
CA CYS A 143 10.68 20.49 6.15
C CYS A 143 9.38 20.75 6.94
N LYS A 144 8.21 20.40 6.41
CA LYS A 144 6.92 20.52 7.13
C LYS A 144 6.87 19.60 8.35
N GLN A 145 7.27 18.34 8.21
CA GLN A 145 7.30 17.38 9.32
C GLN A 145 8.26 17.83 10.43
N LEU A 146 9.46 18.31 10.07
CA LEU A 146 10.43 18.84 11.03
C LEU A 146 9.92 20.09 11.76
N LEU A 147 9.25 21.02 11.06
CA LEU A 147 8.65 22.21 11.67
C LEU A 147 7.51 21.83 12.63
N GLN A 148 6.65 20.88 12.25
CA GLN A 148 5.57 20.38 13.09
C GLN A 148 6.09 19.72 14.37
N LEU A 149 7.16 18.91 14.27
CA LEU A 149 7.83 18.30 15.42
C LEU A 149 8.56 19.31 16.32
N GLN A 150 8.96 20.46 15.80
CA GLN A 150 9.50 21.56 16.61
C GLN A 150 8.36 22.29 17.34
N GLN A 151 7.28 22.64 16.65
CA GLN A 151 6.13 23.33 17.22
C GLN A 151 5.51 22.56 18.39
N MET A 152 5.23 21.26 18.19
CA MET A 152 4.70 20.36 19.23
C MET A 152 5.59 20.26 20.48
N ARG A 153 6.90 20.54 20.37
CA ARG A 153 7.82 20.54 21.51
C ARG A 153 7.80 21.87 22.27
N THR A 154 7.62 22.98 21.57
CA THR A 154 7.53 24.31 22.20
C THR A 154 6.21 24.45 22.94
N GLU A 155 5.09 24.09 22.32
CA GLU A 155 3.75 24.14 22.93
C GLU A 155 3.70 23.34 24.25
N PHE A 156 4.27 22.13 24.26
CA PHE A 156 4.36 21.28 25.46
C PHE A 156 5.28 21.83 26.58
N ASN A 157 6.13 22.81 26.29
CA ASN A 157 7.00 23.45 27.27
C ASN A 157 6.39 24.76 27.82
N GLU A 158 5.40 25.34 27.13
CA GLU A 158 4.70 26.56 27.57
C GLU A 158 3.55 26.21 28.52
N GLU A 159 2.85 25.09 28.31
CA GLU A 159 1.77 24.60 29.20
C GLU A 159 2.25 24.25 30.64
N ASP A 160 3.53 23.92 30.84
CA ASP A 160 4.11 23.61 32.15
C ASP A 160 4.52 24.88 32.97
N GLU A 161 4.61 26.06 32.33
CA GLU A 161 5.11 27.29 32.97
C GLU A 161 3.98 28.21 33.48
N GLU A 162 2.82 28.26 32.82
CA GLU A 162 1.64 29.04 33.28
C GLU A 162 0.99 28.50 34.57
N GLY A 163 1.42 27.33 35.07
CA GLY A 163 0.85 26.66 36.25
C GLY A 163 1.37 27.11 37.62
N LEU A 164 2.21 28.15 37.70
CA LEU A 164 3.01 28.46 38.91
C LEU A 164 2.90 29.92 39.43
N GLU A 165 2.07 30.79 38.85
CA GLU A 165 2.03 32.24 39.19
C GLU A 165 0.91 32.68 40.18
N GLU A 166 0.22 31.76 40.88
CA GLU A 166 -0.83 32.11 41.88
C GLU A 166 -0.59 31.50 43.29
N GLU A 167 0.44 31.94 44.03
CA GLU A 167 0.51 31.81 45.52
C GLU A 167 1.68 32.66 46.13
N ASP A 168 1.49 33.97 46.41
CA ASP A 168 2.32 34.77 47.38
C ASP A 168 1.90 36.28 47.53
N GLU A 169 0.72 36.63 48.07
CA GLU A 169 0.45 38.01 48.62
C GLU A 169 -0.58 38.03 49.78
N GLU A 170 -0.22 37.58 50.98
CA GLU A 170 -0.84 38.04 52.26
C GLU A 170 0.21 38.18 53.38
N GLU A 171 1.02 39.25 53.38
CA GLU A 171 1.87 39.60 54.53
C GLU A 171 1.09 40.38 55.62
N ASP A 172 1.20 39.89 56.86
CA ASP A 172 0.52 40.38 58.05
C ASP A 172 1.09 41.74 58.53
N HIS A 173 0.23 42.74 58.82
CA HIS A 173 0.64 44.04 59.38
C HIS A 173 -0.17 44.43 60.63
N GLN A 174 0.42 44.16 61.79
CA GLN A 174 -0.18 44.25 63.13
C GLN A 174 -0.19 45.68 63.73
N GLN A 175 -1.29 46.02 64.42
CA GLN A 175 -1.53 47.11 65.41
C GLN A 175 -0.60 48.34 65.48
N ASN A 176 -1.15 49.51 65.10
CA ASN A 176 -0.76 50.83 65.63
C ASN A 176 -1.95 51.51 66.36
N ASN A 177 -2.02 51.42 67.69
CA ASN A 177 -3.00 52.18 68.50
C ASN A 177 -2.52 53.62 68.77
N THR A 178 -3.39 54.64 68.64
CA THR A 178 -3.71 55.67 69.68
C THR A 178 -4.46 56.92 69.15
N LYS A 179 -5.19 57.57 70.10
CA LYS A 179 -5.43 59.04 70.20
C LYS A 179 -6.75 59.67 69.68
N THR A 180 -7.78 59.56 70.51
CA THR A 180 -8.64 60.64 71.04
C THR A 180 -8.92 61.90 70.20
N LEU A 181 -10.15 62.00 69.68
CA LEU A 181 -11.13 63.11 69.75
C LEU A 181 -12.48 62.53 69.25
N VAL A 182 -13.68 62.97 69.66
CA VAL A 182 -14.12 64.15 70.43
C VAL A 182 -14.95 63.71 71.63
#